data_AF-A0A9R1QT69-F1
#
_entry.id   AF-A0A9R1QT69-F1
#
_cell.length_a   1.000
_cell.length_b   1.000
_cell.length_c   1.000
_cell.angle_alpha   90.00
_cell.angle_beta   90.00
_cell.angle_gamma   90.00
#
_symmetry.space_group_name_H-M   'P 1'
#
loop_
_entity.id
_entity.type
_entity.pdbx_description
1 polymer ?
#
loop_
_entity_poly.entity_id
_entity_poly.type
_entity_poly.pdbx_seq_one_letter_code
_entity_poly.pdbx_strand_id
1 'polypeptide(L)'
;MVVSLVGRRSDVTATTFSYLSRTIYQILSVMVSEGVIDKEKFDSFYVPVYEPSSKEVREIIEEEGSFSIKEMQVHDPTTDMNNALNTPSKFVNLLRALCEPILVQHFGHVMYEFVSTAEHHWSLEGNLLGPYAILAISLAKA
;
A
#
# COMPACT_ATOMS: atom_id res chain seq x y z
N MET A 1 -14.10 -19.90 -5.59
CA MET A 1 -13.85 -18.54 -5.09
C MET A 1 -12.63 -17.99 -5.84
N VAL A 2 -12.68 -16.74 -6.27
CA VAL A 2 -11.52 -16.06 -6.89
C VAL A 2 -11.19 -14.86 -6.02
N VAL A 3 -9.94 -14.73 -5.60
CA VAL A 3 -9.46 -13.64 -4.74
C VAL A 3 -8.33 -12.92 -5.48
N SER A 4 -8.38 -11.59 -5.46
CA SER A 4 -7.30 -10.72 -5.92
C SER A 4 -6.87 -9.81 -4.77
N LEU A 5 -5.59 -9.78 -4.46
CA LEU A 5 -5.06 -8.96 -3.36
C LEU A 5 -3.69 -8.38 -3.69
N VAL A 6 -3.42 -7.20 -3.14
CA VAL A 6 -2.09 -6.57 -3.22
C VAL A 6 -1.15 -7.39 -2.34
N GLY A 7 -0.01 -7.76 -2.90
CA GLY A 7 1.03 -8.50 -2.22
C GLY A 7 2.41 -8.03 -2.64
N ARG A 8 3.41 -8.81 -2.23
CA ARG A 8 4.81 -8.59 -2.60
C ARG A 8 5.37 -9.80 -3.33
N ARG A 9 6.37 -9.58 -4.16
CA ARG A 9 7.10 -10.67 -4.79
C ARG A 9 8.00 -11.38 -3.77
N SER A 10 8.14 -12.69 -3.90
CA SER A 10 8.91 -13.52 -2.96
C SER A 10 10.42 -13.30 -3.04
N ASP A 11 10.92 -12.68 -4.12
CA ASP A 11 12.34 -12.34 -4.34
C ASP A 11 12.73 -10.98 -3.73
N VAL A 12 11.75 -10.16 -3.33
CA VAL A 12 11.99 -8.90 -2.62
C VAL A 12 12.18 -9.24 -1.14
N THR A 13 13.40 -9.04 -0.63
CA THR A 13 13.71 -9.13 0.81
C THR A 13 12.69 -8.31 1.58
N ALA A 14 12.08 -8.89 2.61
CA ALA A 14 11.02 -8.27 3.39
C ALA A 14 11.50 -6.92 3.94
N THR A 15 11.16 -5.81 3.27
CA THR A 15 11.12 -4.53 3.94
C THR A 15 9.99 -4.62 4.95
N THR A 16 10.21 -4.16 6.17
CA THR A 16 9.23 -4.15 7.26
C THR A 16 7.93 -3.42 6.90
N PHE A 17 7.96 -2.62 5.83
CA PHE A 17 6.83 -1.86 5.32
C PHE A 17 6.66 -2.07 3.82
N SER A 18 5.39 -2.09 3.40
CA SER A 18 5.05 -1.88 1.99
C SER A 18 5.53 -0.52 1.50
N TYR A 19 5.76 -0.39 0.20
CA TYR A 19 6.12 0.90 -0.41
C TYR A 19 5.04 1.96 -0.18
N LEU A 20 3.76 1.57 -0.25
CA LEU A 20 2.65 2.47 0.06
C LEU A 20 2.70 2.96 1.50
N SER A 21 2.86 2.05 2.48
CA SER A 21 2.94 2.43 3.88
C SER A 21 4.15 3.33 4.14
N ARG A 22 5.30 3.00 3.56
CA ARG A 22 6.51 3.81 3.67
C ARG A 22 6.30 5.22 3.17
N THR A 23 5.71 5.38 1.99
CA THR A 23 5.39 6.68 1.40
C THR A 23 4.44 7.49 2.29
N ILE A 24 3.39 6.85 2.83
CA ILE A 24 2.46 7.51 3.75
C ILE A 24 3.21 7.99 5.01
N TYR A 25 4.06 7.15 5.61
CA TYR A 25 4.85 7.55 6.78
C TYR A 25 5.84 8.67 6.48
N GLN A 26 6.46 8.70 5.30
CA GLN A 26 7.34 9.81 4.89
C GLN A 26 6.57 11.13 4.78
N ILE A 27 5.41 11.13 4.12
CA ILE A 27 4.55 12.32 4.00
C ILE A 27 4.12 12.80 5.40
N LEU A 28 3.63 11.88 6.24
CA LEU A 28 3.22 12.23 7.61
C LEU A 28 4.40 12.73 8.46
N SER A 29 5.60 12.18 8.28
CA SER A 29 6.79 12.65 8.98
C SER A 29 7.15 14.09 8.61
N VAL A 30 6.94 14.50 7.36
CA VAL A 30 7.11 15.91 6.96
C VAL A 30 6.05 16.77 7.65
N MET A 31 4.80 16.33 7.67
CA MET A 31 3.71 17.05 8.37
C MET A 31 3.97 17.20 9.88
N VAL A 32 4.61 16.22 10.53
CA VAL A 32 5.07 16.34 11.92
C VAL A 32 6.15 17.43 12.04
N SER A 33 7.13 17.43 11.12
CA SER A 33 8.22 18.42 11.15
C SER A 33 7.74 19.85 10.91
N GLU A 34 6.66 20.02 10.15
CA GLU A 34 6.01 21.31 9.87
C GLU A 34 5.00 21.72 10.97
N GLY A 35 4.76 20.85 11.97
CA GLY A 35 3.83 21.10 13.06
C GLY A 35 2.35 21.01 12.66
N VAL A 36 2.04 20.40 11.51
CA VAL A 36 0.66 20.19 11.04
C VAL A 36 -0.05 19.11 11.85
N ILE A 37 0.68 18.07 12.26
CA ILE A 37 0.17 16.98 13.10
C ILE A 37 1.06 16.74 14.33
N ASP A 38 0.44 16.33 15.43
CA ASP A 38 1.15 16.02 16.67
C ASP A 38 2.03 14.77 16.51
N LYS A 39 3.26 14.84 17.00
CA LYS A 39 4.18 13.70 17.00
C LYS A 39 3.61 12.48 17.73
N GLU A 40 2.93 12.68 18.86
CA GLU A 40 2.30 11.58 19.62
C GLU A 40 1.21 10.87 18.83
N LYS A 41 0.43 11.61 18.02
CA LYS A 41 -0.56 11.03 17.12
C LYS A 41 0.10 10.29 15.97
N PHE A 42 1.21 10.80 15.44
CA PHE A 42 1.99 10.10 14.42
C PHE A 42 2.58 8.79 14.96
N ASP A 43 3.22 8.82 16.12
CA ASP A 43 3.87 7.65 16.74
C ASP A 43 2.85 6.55 17.10
N SER A 44 1.58 6.91 17.32
CA SER A 44 0.48 5.97 17.59
C SER A 44 -0.31 5.53 16.35
N PHE A 45 -0.04 6.12 15.17
CA PHE A 45 -0.74 5.80 13.94
C PHE A 45 -0.16 4.53 13.29
N TYR A 46 -1.05 3.65 12.83
CA TYR A 46 -0.67 2.46 12.07
C TYR A 46 -1.44 2.43 10.75
N VAL A 47 -0.72 2.29 9.63
CA VAL A 47 -1.32 2.05 8.32
C VAL A 47 -1.78 0.58 8.25
N PRO A 48 -3.08 0.27 8.17
CA PRO A 48 -3.61 -1.08 8.26
C PRO A 48 -3.52 -1.83 6.92
N VAL A 49 -2.33 -1.88 6.34
CA VAL A 49 -2.05 -2.52 5.05
C VAL A 49 -0.91 -3.51 5.23
N TYR A 50 -1.16 -4.75 4.83
CA TYR A 50 -0.16 -5.79 4.77
C TYR A 50 -0.09 -6.35 3.35
N GLU A 51 1.13 -6.51 2.83
CA GLU A 51 1.39 -7.03 1.49
C GLU A 51 2.04 -8.42 1.62
N PRO A 52 1.23 -9.49 1.66
CA PRO A 52 1.76 -10.84 1.81
C PRO A 52 2.47 -11.30 0.54
N SER A 53 3.42 -12.21 0.70
CA SER A 53 4.00 -13.00 -0.37
C SER A 53 3.07 -14.13 -0.78
N SER A 54 3.20 -14.63 -2.01
CA SER A 54 2.44 -15.80 -2.48
C SER A 54 2.67 -17.04 -1.61
N LYS A 55 3.86 -17.14 -0.99
CA LYS A 55 4.19 -18.20 -0.05
C LYS A 55 3.38 -18.08 1.25
N GLU A 56 3.37 -16.91 1.89
CA GLU A 56 2.60 -16.66 3.11
C GLU A 56 1.10 -16.93 2.88
N VAL A 57 0.53 -16.48 1.76
CA VAL A 57 -0.88 -16.74 1.44
C VAL A 57 -1.14 -18.23 1.23
N ARG A 58 -0.23 -18.95 0.56
CA ARG A 58 -0.34 -20.39 0.35
C ARG A 58 -0.35 -21.15 1.67
N GLU A 59 0.60 -20.84 2.56
CA GLU A 59 0.70 -21.46 3.88
C GLU A 59 -0.58 -21.27 4.69
N ILE A 60 -1.13 -20.05 4.72
CA ILE A 60 -2.39 -19.75 5.42
C ILE A 60 -3.57 -20.59 4.87
N ILE A 61 -3.70 -20.70 3.54
CA ILE A 61 -4.81 -21.45 2.93
C ILE A 61 -4.68 -22.95 3.18
N GLU A 62 -3.45 -23.48 3.07
CA GLU A 62 -3.17 -24.89 3.30
C GLU A 62 -3.33 -25.28 4.79
N GLU A 63 -2.94 -24.40 5.71
CA GLU A 63 -3.15 -24.58 7.16
C GLU A 63 -4.62 -24.52 7.56
N GLU A 64 -5.43 -23.64 6.95
CA GLU A 64 -6.86 -23.52 7.25
C GLU A 64 -7.66 -24.72 6.71
N GLY A 65 -7.38 -25.14 5.46
CA GLY A 65 -7.85 -26.43 4.93
C GLY A 65 -9.27 -26.48 4.35
N SER A 66 -10.08 -25.40 4.37
CA SER A 66 -11.42 -25.40 3.76
C SER A 66 -11.38 -25.30 2.23
N PHE A 67 -10.25 -24.87 1.66
CA PHE A 67 -10.09 -24.64 0.23
C PHE A 67 -8.83 -25.30 -0.33
N SER A 68 -8.93 -25.81 -1.55
CA SER A 68 -7.80 -26.19 -2.38
C SER A 68 -7.45 -25.10 -3.38
N ILE A 69 -6.16 -24.78 -3.50
CA ILE A 69 -5.66 -23.84 -4.51
C ILE A 69 -5.67 -24.52 -5.88
N LYS A 70 -6.51 -24.01 -6.79
CA LYS A 70 -6.52 -24.46 -8.20
C LYS A 70 -5.48 -23.75 -9.02
N GLU A 71 -5.32 -22.45 -8.77
CA GLU A 71 -4.37 -21.62 -9.48
C GLU A 71 -3.98 -20.43 -8.61
N MET A 72 -2.71 -20.02 -8.70
CA MET A 72 -2.20 -18.82 -8.06
C MET A 72 -1.21 -18.16 -9.00
N GLN A 73 -1.54 -16.94 -9.43
CA GLN A 73 -0.71 -16.13 -10.31
C GLN A 73 -0.21 -14.88 -9.55
N VAL A 74 1.02 -14.49 -9.84
CA VAL A 74 1.65 -13.27 -9.32
C VAL A 74 1.90 -12.35 -10.51
N HIS A 75 1.19 -11.23 -10.55
CA HIS A 75 1.34 -10.25 -11.62
C HIS A 75 2.09 -9.04 -11.09
N ASP A 76 3.02 -8.54 -11.88
CA ASP A 76 3.60 -7.22 -11.67
C ASP A 76 2.73 -6.21 -12.44
N PRO A 77 1.90 -5.42 -11.76
CA PRO A 77 1.08 -4.42 -12.44
C PRO A 77 1.95 -3.34 -13.08
N THR A 78 3.19 -3.13 -12.64
CA THR A 78 4.06 -2.06 -13.18
C THR A 78 4.52 -2.34 -14.61
N THR A 79 4.55 -3.60 -15.06
CA THR A 79 4.89 -3.94 -16.45
C THR A 79 3.82 -3.48 -17.44
N ASP A 80 2.55 -3.46 -17.03
CA ASP A 80 1.41 -3.03 -17.87
C ASP A 80 0.91 -1.61 -17.55
N MET A 81 1.12 -1.13 -16.32
CA MET A 81 0.72 0.20 -15.83
C MET A 81 1.62 1.34 -16.30
N ASN A 82 2.50 1.09 -17.28
CA ASN A 82 3.60 1.95 -17.71
C ASN A 82 3.20 3.38 -18.18
N ASN A 83 1.94 3.79 -18.10
CA ASN A 83 1.46 5.16 -18.33
C ASN A 83 0.35 5.66 -17.38
N ALA A 84 -0.20 4.83 -16.48
CA ALA A 84 -1.43 5.19 -15.77
C ALA A 84 -1.19 6.12 -14.56
N LEU A 85 -0.08 5.96 -13.84
CA LEU A 85 0.28 6.74 -12.64
C LEU A 85 1.48 7.66 -12.83
N ASN A 86 1.89 7.91 -14.08
CA ASN A 86 3.08 8.71 -14.39
C ASN A 86 2.94 10.21 -14.09
N THR A 87 1.75 10.67 -13.70
CA THR A 87 1.55 12.06 -13.29
C THR A 87 1.44 12.17 -11.77
N PRO A 88 2.13 13.14 -11.14
CA PRO A 88 2.07 13.37 -9.69
C PRO A 88 0.63 13.40 -9.15
N SER A 89 -0.24 14.14 -9.83
CA SER A 89 -1.65 14.31 -9.43
C SER A 89 -2.43 12.99 -9.38
N LYS A 90 -2.20 12.05 -10.30
CA LYS A 90 -2.93 10.76 -10.28
C LYS A 90 -2.49 9.89 -9.11
N PHE A 91 -1.20 9.88 -8.81
CA PHE A 91 -0.67 9.16 -7.66
C PHE A 91 -1.17 9.75 -6.35
N VAL A 92 -1.12 11.08 -6.20
CA VAL A 92 -1.60 11.75 -4.99
C VAL A 92 -3.11 11.53 -4.81
N ASN A 93 -3.90 11.58 -5.88
CA ASN A 93 -5.32 11.27 -5.82
C ASN A 93 -5.58 9.80 -5.43
N LEU A 94 -4.75 8.86 -5.88
CA LEU A 94 -4.82 7.47 -5.46
C LEU A 94 -4.52 7.32 -3.96
N LEU A 95 -3.43 7.93 -3.48
CA LEU A 95 -3.09 7.93 -2.05
C LEU A 95 -4.21 8.54 -1.21
N ARG A 96 -4.75 9.68 -1.65
CA ARG A 96 -5.88 10.34 -1.02
C ARG A 96 -7.07 9.38 -0.91
N ALA A 97 -7.49 8.79 -2.02
CA ALA A 97 -8.64 7.88 -2.04
C ALA A 97 -8.45 6.65 -1.13
N LEU A 98 -7.23 6.11 -1.06
CA LEU A 98 -6.89 4.98 -0.19
C LEU A 98 -6.88 5.35 1.31
N CYS A 99 -6.33 6.51 1.65
CA CYS A 99 -5.95 6.83 3.03
C CYS A 99 -6.87 7.82 3.72
N GLU A 100 -7.67 8.60 2.97
CA GLU A 100 -8.52 9.65 3.52
C GLU A 100 -9.39 9.17 4.70
N PRO A 101 -10.08 8.02 4.65
CA PRO A 101 -10.89 7.57 5.77
C PRO A 101 -10.09 7.36 7.06
N ILE A 102 -8.93 6.70 6.97
CA ILE A 102 -8.11 6.37 8.14
C ILE A 102 -7.35 7.60 8.67
N LEU A 103 -6.92 8.50 7.77
CA LEU A 103 -6.22 9.72 8.15
C LEU A 103 -7.17 10.71 8.81
N VAL A 104 -8.37 10.90 8.26
CA VAL A 104 -9.38 11.79 8.84
C VAL A 104 -9.86 11.26 10.18
N GLN A 105 -10.04 9.95 10.31
CA GLN A 105 -10.44 9.34 11.57
C GLN A 105 -9.41 9.57 12.70
N HIS A 106 -8.12 9.49 12.39
CA HIS A 106 -7.06 9.57 13.42
C HIS A 106 -6.54 10.99 13.66
N PHE A 107 -6.32 11.76 12.58
CA PHE A 107 -5.72 13.10 12.65
C PHE A 107 -6.73 14.23 12.50
N GLY A 108 -7.96 13.96 12.03
CA GLY A 108 -8.98 14.98 11.80
C GLY A 108 -8.87 15.65 10.43
N HIS A 109 -9.06 16.96 10.36
CA HIS A 109 -8.99 17.71 9.10
C HIS A 109 -7.53 17.94 8.70
N VAL A 110 -6.95 16.98 7.96
CA VAL A 110 -5.54 17.02 7.51
C VAL A 110 -5.34 16.76 6.02
N MET A 111 -6.43 16.56 5.29
CA MET A 111 -6.33 16.07 3.90
C MET A 111 -5.86 17.12 2.91
N TYR A 112 -6.00 18.41 3.23
CA TYR A 112 -5.48 19.48 2.38
C TYR A 112 -3.95 19.48 2.44
N GLU A 113 -3.41 19.48 3.65
CA GLU A 113 -1.99 19.46 3.95
C GLU A 113 -1.36 18.17 3.46
N PHE A 114 -1.98 17.01 3.73
CA PHE A 114 -1.52 15.72 3.24
C PHE A 114 -1.33 15.69 1.72
N VAL A 115 -2.32 16.17 0.95
CA VAL A 115 -2.22 16.22 -0.52
C VAL A 115 -1.11 17.18 -0.95
N SER A 116 -1.03 18.36 -0.35
CA SER A 116 0.01 19.35 -0.68
C SER A 116 1.42 18.81 -0.41
N THR A 117 1.62 18.19 0.76
CA THR A 117 2.90 17.56 1.13
C THR A 117 3.21 16.37 0.21
N ALA A 118 2.21 15.56 -0.16
CA ALA A 118 2.40 14.44 -1.08
C ALA A 118 2.81 14.87 -2.50
N GLU A 119 2.22 15.95 -3.03
CA GLU A 119 2.61 16.54 -4.31
C GLU A 119 4.05 17.06 -4.28
N HIS A 120 4.42 17.73 -3.19
CA HIS A 120 5.79 18.21 -3.00
C HIS A 120 6.79 17.07 -2.90
N HIS A 121 6.47 16.03 -2.11
CA HIS A 121 7.31 14.85 -1.94
C HIS A 121 7.54 14.11 -3.26
N TRP A 122 6.49 13.91 -4.07
CA TRP A 122 6.62 13.32 -5.41
C TRP A 122 7.52 14.14 -6.34
N SER A 123 7.45 15.48 -6.25
CA SER A 123 8.28 16.39 -7.05
C SER A 123 9.78 16.19 -6.82
N LEU A 124 10.16 15.75 -5.61
CA LEU A 124 11.55 15.56 -5.20
C LEU A 124 12.05 14.13 -5.45
N GLU A 125 11.22 13.13 -5.16
CA GLU A 125 11.64 11.71 -5.16
C GLU A 125 11.16 10.91 -6.40
N GLY A 126 10.26 11.46 -7.21
CA GLY A 126 9.73 10.78 -8.40
C GLY A 126 8.65 9.75 -8.07
N ASN A 127 8.59 8.63 -8.82
CA ASN A 127 7.55 7.61 -8.61
C ASN A 127 7.72 6.90 -7.26
N LEU A 128 6.74 7.11 -6.38
CA LEU A 128 6.72 6.59 -5.00
C LEU A 128 6.08 5.20 -4.87
N LEU A 129 5.53 4.64 -5.95
CA LEU A 129 5.19 3.20 -6.00
C LEU A 129 6.45 2.43 -6.31
N GLY A 130 7.04 1.82 -5.28
CA GLY A 130 7.98 0.72 -5.51
C GLY A 130 7.26 -0.52 -6.04
N PRO A 131 8.02 -1.57 -6.38
CA PRO A 131 7.46 -2.80 -6.91
C PRO A 131 6.47 -3.41 -5.92
N TYR A 132 5.22 -3.56 -6.38
CA TYR A 132 4.17 -4.31 -5.71
C TYR A 132 3.70 -5.41 -6.65
N ALA A 133 3.01 -6.42 -6.12
CA ALA A 133 2.43 -7.49 -6.92
C ALA A 133 0.93 -7.57 -6.70
N ILE A 134 0.21 -8.06 -7.70
CA ILE A 134 -1.17 -8.51 -7.55
C ILE A 134 -1.18 -10.03 -7.53
N LEU A 135 -1.67 -10.61 -6.45
CA LEU A 135 -1.86 -12.05 -6.30
C LEU A 135 -3.29 -12.39 -6.73
N ALA A 136 -3.44 -13.16 -7.80
CA ALA A 136 -4.72 -13.68 -8.26
C ALA A 136 -4.82 -15.17 -7.94
N ILE A 137 -5.83 -15.56 -7.16
CA ILE A 137 -5.93 -16.90 -6.56
C ILE A 137 -7.30 -17.49 -6.87
N SER A 138 -7.29 -18.67 -7.50
CA SER A 138 -8.47 -19.49 -7.75
C SER A 138 -8.54 -20.61 -6.73
N LEU A 139 -9.65 -20.67 -6.00
CA LEU A 139 -9.89 -21.58 -4.89
C LEU A 139 -11.15 -22.41 -5.16
N ALA A 140 -11.08 -23.71 -4.89
CA ALA A 140 -12.25 -24.58 -4.84
C ALA A 140 -12.42 -25.12 -3.43
N LYS A 141 -13.68 -25.34 -3.00
CA LYS A 141 -13.96 -26.03 -1.74
C LYS A 141 -13.24 -27.40 -1.75
N ALA A 142 -12.53 -27.69 -0.68
CA ALA A 142 -11.79 -28.95 -0.51
C ALA A 142 -12.74 -30.16 -0.43
#